data_AF-A0A0K2THE9-F1
#
_entry.id   AF-A0A0K2THE9-F1
#
_cell.length_a   1.000
_cell.length_b   1.000
_cell.length_c   1.000
_cell.angle_alpha   90.00
_cell.angle_beta   90.00
_cell.angle_gamma   90.00
#
_symmetry.space_group_name_H-M   'P 1'
#
loop_
_entity.id
_entity.type
_entity.pdbx_description
1 polymer ?
#
loop_
_entity_poly.entity_id
_entity_poly.type
_entity_poly.pdbx_seq_one_letter_code
_entity_poly.pdbx_strand_id
1 'polypeptide(L)'
;MKNKKGFYSLLCDKEILYHSFLGVLAMAVIIAQATILNFYIIAYYRGYTHQVATYFWFLGDLFIVCFIATSCITAYRYIHLRNKYSARNMYSEDLIEGKIHHSIYKYISFLSPKYCGTLPFSFISWFVYSTYLTIKLCIIFSSSIPEQMTRQDEEEEKQTEQILRAGSNLLKVTIGSSALIFIIMLQAHHNHDHDSTHSGYVAGVCHNTA
;
A
#
# COMPACT_ATOMS: atom_id res chain seq x y z
N MET A 1 -21.45 33.72 20.00
CA MET A 1 -21.07 33.06 18.73
C MET A 1 -19.59 33.26 18.33
N LYS A 2 -18.64 33.21 19.28
CA LYS A 2 -17.19 33.32 18.99
C LYS A 2 -16.46 32.18 19.70
N ASN A 3 -15.92 31.22 18.92
CA ASN A 3 -14.85 30.24 19.23
C ASN A 3 -14.95 28.87 18.53
N LYS A 4 -15.74 28.73 17.45
CA LYS A 4 -15.68 27.50 16.64
C LYS A 4 -14.39 27.35 15.82
N LYS A 5 -13.69 28.45 15.46
CA LYS A 5 -12.52 28.41 14.57
C LYS A 5 -11.29 27.67 15.14
N GLY A 6 -11.10 27.66 16.46
CA GLY A 6 -9.93 27.00 17.08
C GLY A 6 -10.04 25.48 17.12
N PHE A 7 -11.25 24.94 17.29
CA PHE A 7 -11.47 23.50 17.44
C PHE A 7 -11.30 22.73 16.12
N TYR A 8 -11.73 23.32 14.99
CA TYR A 8 -11.60 22.70 13.67
C TYR A 8 -10.16 22.62 13.16
N SER A 9 -9.30 23.60 13.50
CA SER A 9 -7.88 23.53 13.11
C SER A 9 -7.17 22.37 13.81
N LEU A 10 -7.45 22.17 15.11
CA LEU A 10 -6.76 21.19 15.94
C LEU A 10 -7.21 19.75 15.67
N LEU A 11 -8.45 19.54 15.22
CA LEU A 11 -8.95 18.25 14.70
C LEU A 11 -8.35 17.91 13.33
N CYS A 12 -8.22 18.91 12.46
CA CYS A 12 -7.63 18.75 11.12
C CYS A 12 -6.18 18.23 11.21
N ASP A 13 -5.38 18.76 12.15
CA ASP A 13 -3.99 18.34 12.31
C ASP A 13 -3.86 16.87 12.74
N LYS A 14 -4.80 16.35 13.54
CA LYS A 14 -4.77 14.94 14.00
C LYS A 14 -5.09 13.95 12.89
N GLU A 15 -6.11 14.24 12.10
CA GLU A 15 -6.53 13.40 10.96
C GLU A 15 -5.42 13.37 9.89
N ILE A 16 -4.83 14.54 9.59
CA ILE A 16 -3.69 14.67 8.69
C ILE A 16 -2.51 13.82 9.17
N LEU A 17 -2.17 13.91 10.46
CA LEU A 17 -1.07 13.16 11.04
C LEU A 17 -1.33 11.65 10.98
N TYR A 18 -2.57 11.22 11.23
CA TYR A 18 -2.98 9.81 11.14
C TYR A 18 -2.83 9.25 9.72
N HIS A 19 -3.38 9.93 8.71
CA HIS A 19 -3.25 9.47 7.31
C HIS A 19 -1.80 9.49 6.81
N SER A 20 -1.02 10.50 7.21
CA SER A 20 0.41 10.57 6.90
C SER A 20 1.17 9.41 7.53
N PHE A 21 0.91 9.11 8.81
CA PHE A 21 1.51 7.99 9.52
C PHE A 21 1.16 6.65 8.86
N LEU A 22 -0.11 6.42 8.51
CA LEU A 22 -0.53 5.23 7.76
C LEU A 22 0.19 5.11 6.41
N GLY A 23 0.31 6.20 5.66
CA GLY A 23 1.04 6.22 4.40
C GLY A 23 2.52 5.84 4.57
N VAL A 24 3.20 6.41 5.55
CA VAL A 24 4.60 6.08 5.88
C VAL A 24 4.74 4.62 6.30
N LEU A 25 3.80 4.11 7.11
CA LEU A 25 3.80 2.72 7.56
C LEU A 25 3.61 1.75 6.39
N ALA A 26 2.65 1.99 5.49
CA ALA A 26 2.48 1.18 4.29
C ALA A 26 3.75 1.14 3.44
N MET A 27 4.38 2.30 3.23
CA MET A 27 5.62 2.42 2.46
C MET A 27 6.77 1.62 3.11
N ALA A 28 6.91 1.69 4.43
CA ALA A 28 7.91 0.92 5.16
C ALA A 28 7.70 -0.59 4.99
N VAL A 29 6.45 -1.07 5.07
CA VAL A 29 6.12 -2.49 4.87
C VAL A 29 6.40 -2.93 3.44
N ILE A 30 6.04 -2.13 2.44
CA ILE A 30 6.33 -2.43 1.02
C ILE A 30 7.84 -2.51 0.78
N ILE A 31 8.61 -1.56 1.31
CA ILE A 31 10.07 -1.55 1.16
C ILE A 31 10.68 -2.78 1.82
N ALA A 32 10.28 -3.11 3.06
CA ALA A 32 10.74 -4.30 3.76
C ALA A 32 10.38 -5.59 3.02
N GLN A 33 9.18 -5.65 2.44
CA GLN A 33 8.75 -6.80 1.66
C GLN A 33 9.56 -6.94 0.36
N ALA A 34 9.77 -5.83 -0.34
CA ALA A 34 10.57 -5.78 -1.57
C ALA A 34 12.03 -6.19 -1.33
N THR A 35 12.64 -5.71 -0.24
CA THR A 35 14.03 -6.07 0.10
C THR A 35 14.17 -7.56 0.43
N ILE A 36 13.25 -8.12 1.21
CA ILE A 36 13.26 -9.56 1.53
C ILE A 36 13.08 -10.40 0.26
N LEU A 37 12.12 -10.06 -0.60
CA LEU A 37 11.89 -10.82 -1.85
C LEU A 37 13.06 -10.71 -2.82
N ASN A 38 13.67 -9.52 -2.95
CA ASN A 38 14.86 -9.36 -3.77
C ASN A 38 16.05 -10.13 -3.22
N PHE A 39 16.18 -10.21 -1.90
CA PHE A 39 17.20 -11.04 -1.27
C PHE A 39 17.06 -12.50 -1.70
N TYR A 40 15.84 -13.07 -1.68
CA TYR A 40 15.60 -14.44 -2.17
C TYR A 40 15.97 -14.63 -3.63
N ILE A 41 15.58 -13.69 -4.50
CA ILE A 41 15.89 -13.75 -5.93
C ILE A 41 17.40 -13.70 -6.15
N ILE A 42 18.10 -12.75 -5.52
CA ILE A 42 19.55 -12.59 -5.67
C ILE A 42 20.31 -13.80 -5.12
N ALA A 43 19.92 -14.30 -3.94
CA ALA A 43 20.55 -15.45 -3.31
C ALA A 43 20.51 -16.67 -4.23
N TYR A 44 19.40 -16.88 -4.93
CA TYR A 44 19.26 -17.96 -5.91
C TYR A 44 20.12 -17.76 -7.16
N TYR A 45 20.05 -16.59 -7.81
CA TYR A 45 20.77 -16.36 -9.07
C TYR A 45 22.29 -16.22 -8.91
N ARG A 46 22.78 -15.95 -7.69
CA ARG A 46 24.22 -15.87 -7.40
C ARG A 46 24.96 -17.18 -7.73
N GLY A 47 24.29 -18.34 -7.66
CA GLY A 47 24.88 -19.64 -7.96
C GLY A 47 25.03 -19.97 -9.45
N TYR A 48 24.22 -19.38 -10.33
CA TYR A 48 24.08 -19.85 -11.71
C TYR A 48 24.68 -18.91 -12.76
N THR A 49 24.74 -17.60 -12.52
CA THR A 49 25.49 -16.56 -13.28
C THR A 49 24.99 -15.18 -12.84
N HIS A 50 25.88 -14.19 -12.71
CA HIS A 50 25.49 -12.81 -12.41
C HIS A 50 24.67 -12.21 -13.56
N GLN A 51 23.36 -12.40 -13.52
CA GLN A 51 22.43 -11.78 -14.47
C GLN A 51 22.08 -10.37 -14.01
N VAL A 52 22.48 -9.37 -14.80
CA VAL A 52 22.12 -7.95 -14.62
C VAL A 52 20.60 -7.77 -14.50
N ALA A 53 19.82 -8.67 -15.12
CA ALA A 53 18.36 -8.76 -15.02
C ALA A 53 17.84 -8.74 -13.56
N THR A 54 18.58 -9.32 -12.61
CA THR A 54 18.15 -9.38 -11.21
C THR A 54 18.06 -8.00 -10.55
N TYR A 55 18.85 -7.02 -11.00
CA TYR A 55 18.82 -5.66 -10.45
C TYR A 55 17.61 -4.85 -10.95
N PHE A 56 17.02 -5.20 -12.09
CA PHE A 56 15.81 -4.53 -12.59
C PHE A 56 14.60 -4.75 -11.67
N TRP A 57 14.59 -5.79 -10.83
CA TRP A 57 13.57 -5.97 -9.80
C TRP A 57 13.55 -4.83 -8.77
N PHE A 58 14.71 -4.25 -8.42
CA PHE A 58 14.75 -3.07 -7.55
C PHE A 58 14.12 -1.86 -8.23
N LEU A 59 14.32 -1.71 -9.54
CA LEU A 59 13.71 -0.61 -10.30
C LEU A 59 12.18 -0.76 -10.34
N GLY A 60 11.70 -1.98 -10.53
CA GLY A 60 10.27 -2.30 -10.41
C GLY A 60 9.73 -1.96 -9.03
N ASP A 61 10.44 -2.32 -7.96
CA ASP A 61 10.02 -1.98 -6.58
C ASP A 61 9.97 -0.48 -6.34
N LEU A 62 10.99 0.25 -6.79
CA LEU A 62 11.01 1.70 -6.70
C LEU A 62 9.80 2.32 -7.43
N PHE A 63 9.48 1.81 -8.62
CA PHE A 63 8.30 2.26 -9.36
C PHE A 63 7.01 2.02 -8.56
N ILE A 64 6.83 0.82 -7.98
CA ILE A 64 5.67 0.47 -7.16
C ILE A 64 5.55 1.37 -5.92
N VAL A 65 6.68 1.59 -5.22
CA VAL A 65 6.77 2.46 -4.05
C VAL A 65 6.40 3.90 -4.43
N CYS A 66 6.93 4.43 -5.53
CA CYS A 66 6.53 5.75 -6.04
C CYS A 66 5.04 5.79 -6.41
N PHE A 67 4.51 4.74 -7.04
CA PHE A 67 3.11 4.70 -7.46
C PHE A 67 2.16 4.72 -6.26
N ILE A 68 2.44 3.92 -5.22
CA ILE A 68 1.68 3.93 -3.97
C ILE A 68 1.83 5.27 -3.24
N ALA A 69 3.04 5.85 -3.18
CA ALA A 69 3.24 7.18 -2.60
C ALA A 69 2.38 8.25 -3.30
N THR A 70 2.36 8.26 -4.64
CA THR A 70 1.52 9.20 -5.39
C THR A 70 0.03 8.99 -5.09
N SER A 71 -0.41 7.74 -4.96
CA SER A 71 -1.78 7.39 -4.57
C SER A 71 -2.13 7.96 -3.18
N CYS A 72 -1.29 7.73 -2.17
CA CYS A 72 -1.47 8.30 -0.83
C CYS A 72 -1.48 9.83 -0.82
N ILE A 73 -0.56 10.47 -1.56
CA ILE A 73 -0.50 11.95 -1.65
C ILE A 73 -1.76 12.51 -2.32
N THR A 74 -2.25 11.86 -3.38
CA THR A 74 -3.49 12.30 -4.06
C THR A 74 -4.71 12.14 -3.15
N ALA A 75 -4.80 11.03 -2.40
CA ALA A 75 -5.84 10.80 -1.41
C ALA A 75 -5.80 11.86 -0.30
N TYR A 76 -4.61 12.13 0.23
CA TYR A 76 -4.38 13.18 1.21
C TYR A 76 -4.83 14.56 0.70
N ARG A 77 -4.41 14.92 -0.52
CA ARG A 77 -4.77 16.21 -1.14
C ARG A 77 -6.28 16.31 -1.36
N TYR A 78 -6.94 15.22 -1.73
CA TYR A 78 -8.39 15.15 -1.88
C TYR A 78 -9.11 15.45 -0.55
N ILE A 79 -8.76 14.72 0.52
CA ILE A 79 -9.36 14.90 1.86
C ILE A 79 -9.11 16.33 2.37
N HIS A 80 -7.87 16.81 2.26
CA HIS A 80 -7.51 18.15 2.72
C HIS A 80 -8.30 19.25 1.99
N LEU A 81 -8.44 19.15 0.66
CA LEU A 81 -9.23 20.11 -0.11
C LEU A 81 -10.72 20.03 0.23
N ARG A 82 -11.27 18.83 0.39
CA ARG A 82 -12.68 18.63 0.81
C ARG A 82 -12.95 19.31 2.16
N ASN A 83 -12.11 19.05 3.16
CA ASN A 83 -12.26 19.64 4.50
C ASN A 83 -12.14 21.17 4.45
N LYS A 84 -11.19 21.70 3.66
CA LYS A 84 -11.02 23.15 3.48
C LYS A 84 -12.24 23.83 2.85
N TYR A 85 -12.91 23.19 1.89
CA TYR A 85 -14.10 23.76 1.27
C TYR A 85 -15.35 23.58 2.13
N SER A 86 -15.52 22.42 2.78
CA SER A 86 -16.62 22.15 3.70
C SER A 86 -16.62 23.13 4.88
N ALA A 87 -15.45 23.41 5.47
CA ALA A 87 -15.31 24.37 6.57
C ALA A 87 -15.71 25.82 6.22
N ARG A 88 -15.79 26.17 4.93
CA ARG A 88 -16.23 27.50 4.49
C ARG A 88 -17.75 27.64 4.40
N ASN A 89 -18.53 26.56 4.50
CA ASN A 89 -20.00 26.54 4.40
C ASN A 89 -20.58 27.33 3.21
N MET A 90 -19.80 27.54 2.14
CA MET A 90 -20.15 28.48 1.08
C MET A 90 -20.57 27.77 -0.22
N TYR A 91 -20.44 26.46 -0.29
CA TYR A 91 -20.65 25.66 -1.50
C TYR A 91 -21.48 24.43 -1.18
N SER A 92 -22.37 24.04 -2.11
CA SER A 92 -23.02 22.72 -2.07
C SER A 92 -22.00 21.62 -2.34
N GLU A 93 -22.26 20.40 -1.85
CA GLU A 93 -21.36 19.25 -2.01
C GLU A 93 -20.99 19.00 -3.50
N ASP A 94 -21.95 19.08 -4.41
CA ASP A 94 -21.71 18.92 -5.86
C ASP A 94 -20.67 19.92 -6.42
N LEU A 95 -20.69 21.14 -5.88
CA LEU A 95 -19.82 22.23 -6.32
C LEU A 95 -18.41 22.08 -5.72
N ILE A 96 -18.32 21.51 -4.52
CA ILE A 96 -17.05 21.12 -3.90
C ILE A 96 -16.40 20.00 -4.71
N GLU A 97 -17.16 18.95 -5.03
CA GLU A 97 -16.67 17.81 -5.82
C GLU A 97 -16.18 18.26 -7.20
N GLY A 98 -16.95 19.09 -7.91
CA GLY A 98 -16.55 19.64 -9.21
C GLY A 98 -15.25 20.46 -9.17
N LYS A 99 -15.05 21.26 -8.11
CA LYS A 99 -13.82 22.06 -7.93
C LYS A 99 -12.61 21.19 -7.60
N ILE A 100 -12.78 20.19 -6.73
CA ILE A 100 -11.72 19.24 -6.39
C ILE A 100 -11.35 18.42 -7.63
N HIS A 101 -12.37 17.98 -8.37
CA HIS A 101 -12.20 17.22 -9.60
C HIS A 101 -11.36 17.99 -10.62
N HIS A 102 -11.73 19.25 -10.89
CA HIS A 102 -10.98 20.10 -11.79
C HIS A 102 -9.54 20.38 -11.31
N SER A 103 -9.29 20.42 -9.99
CA SER A 103 -7.96 20.69 -9.43
C SER A 103 -7.01 19.49 -9.47
N ILE A 104 -7.53 18.28 -9.24
CA ILE A 104 -6.73 17.04 -9.15
C ILE A 104 -6.61 16.36 -10.52
N TYR A 105 -7.72 16.26 -11.27
CA TYR A 105 -7.79 15.47 -12.50
C TYR A 105 -7.57 16.29 -13.77
N LYS A 106 -7.17 17.56 -13.67
CA LYS A 106 -6.93 18.44 -14.83
C LYS A 106 -6.03 17.80 -15.89
N TYR A 107 -5.01 17.08 -15.45
CA TYR A 107 -3.99 16.50 -16.31
C TYR A 107 -4.22 15.03 -16.65
N ILE A 108 -5.16 14.36 -15.97
CA ILE A 108 -5.37 12.91 -16.12
C ILE A 108 -6.87 12.63 -16.28
N SER A 109 -7.37 12.94 -17.48
CA SER A 109 -8.80 12.79 -17.84
C SER A 109 -9.29 11.33 -17.80
N PHE A 110 -8.40 10.37 -18.05
CA PHE A 110 -8.74 8.94 -18.01
C PHE A 110 -9.14 8.46 -16.60
N LEU A 111 -8.64 9.11 -15.56
CA LEU A 111 -8.93 8.76 -14.17
C LEU A 111 -10.13 9.54 -13.61
N SER A 112 -11.02 9.98 -14.49
CA SER A 112 -12.23 10.69 -14.07
C SER A 112 -13.11 9.80 -13.18
N PRO A 113 -13.63 10.33 -12.05
CA PRO A 113 -14.52 9.61 -11.14
C PRO A 113 -15.76 9.03 -11.79
N LYS A 114 -16.20 9.59 -12.93
CA LYS A 114 -17.34 9.07 -13.70
C LYS A 114 -17.20 7.59 -14.06
N TYR A 115 -15.98 7.09 -14.25
CA TYR A 115 -15.74 5.70 -14.61
C TYR A 115 -15.18 4.87 -13.46
N CYS A 116 -14.54 5.51 -12.47
CA CYS A 116 -13.65 4.81 -11.55
C CYS A 116 -13.82 5.23 -10.08
N GLY A 117 -14.88 5.98 -9.77
CA GLY A 117 -15.22 6.41 -8.41
C GLY A 117 -14.35 7.58 -7.90
N THR A 118 -14.60 8.04 -6.67
CA THR A 118 -14.01 9.27 -6.13
C THR A 118 -12.49 9.19 -5.89
N LEU A 119 -11.90 7.98 -5.82
CA LEU A 119 -10.47 7.72 -5.53
C LEU A 119 -9.92 6.49 -6.30
N PRO A 120 -9.86 6.51 -7.64
CA PRO A 120 -9.48 5.35 -8.45
C PRO A 120 -8.01 4.95 -8.31
N PHE A 121 -7.14 5.91 -8.00
CA PHE A 121 -5.70 5.71 -7.88
C PHE A 121 -5.34 4.65 -6.84
N SER A 122 -6.11 4.54 -5.75
CA SER A 122 -5.86 3.54 -4.70
C SER A 122 -5.99 2.13 -5.23
N PHE A 123 -7.14 1.81 -5.80
CA PHE A 123 -7.45 0.48 -6.31
C PHE A 123 -6.52 0.10 -7.45
N ILE A 124 -6.19 1.05 -8.33
CA ILE A 124 -5.22 0.81 -9.40
C ILE A 124 -3.82 0.58 -8.82
N SER A 125 -3.39 1.38 -7.86
CA SER A 125 -2.08 1.21 -7.21
C SER A 125 -1.94 -0.14 -6.51
N TRP A 126 -3.02 -0.58 -5.84
CA TRP A 126 -3.09 -1.90 -5.24
C TRP A 126 -3.07 -3.01 -6.27
N PHE A 127 -3.90 -2.92 -7.31
CA PHE A 127 -3.94 -3.94 -8.35
C PHE A 127 -2.58 -4.11 -9.03
N VAL A 128 -1.90 -3.00 -9.35
CA VAL A 128 -0.55 -3.01 -9.91
C VAL A 128 0.45 -3.64 -8.94
N TYR A 129 0.40 -3.26 -7.66
CA TYR A 129 1.24 -3.84 -6.61
C TYR A 129 0.99 -5.35 -6.44
N SER A 130 -0.26 -5.79 -6.32
CA SER A 130 -0.62 -7.21 -6.15
C SER A 130 -0.19 -8.04 -7.34
N THR A 131 -0.44 -7.56 -8.56
CA THR A 131 -0.02 -8.25 -9.79
C THR A 131 1.49 -8.40 -9.83
N TYR A 132 2.22 -7.33 -9.54
CA TYR A 132 3.68 -7.34 -9.51
C TYR A 132 4.24 -8.27 -8.42
N LEU A 133 3.65 -8.25 -7.22
CA LEU A 133 3.99 -9.16 -6.13
C LEU A 133 3.76 -10.63 -6.54
N THR A 134 2.62 -10.94 -7.13
CA THR A 134 2.30 -12.29 -7.61
C THR A 134 3.33 -12.77 -8.64
N ILE A 135 3.71 -11.93 -9.59
CA ILE A 135 4.75 -12.28 -10.58
C ILE A 135 6.07 -12.63 -9.88
N LYS A 136 6.51 -11.83 -8.90
CA LYS A 136 7.72 -12.13 -8.12
C LYS A 136 7.60 -13.44 -7.36
N LEU A 137 6.47 -13.69 -6.71
CA LEU A 137 6.23 -14.95 -6.00
C LEU A 137 6.22 -16.14 -6.95
N CYS A 138 5.59 -16.02 -8.12
CA CYS A 138 5.63 -17.05 -9.15
C CYS A 138 7.07 -17.38 -9.55
N ILE A 139 7.94 -16.38 -9.71
CA ILE A 139 9.36 -16.62 -10.02
C ILE A 139 10.06 -17.37 -8.87
N ILE A 140 9.86 -16.92 -7.63
CA ILE A 140 10.47 -17.55 -6.45
C ILE A 140 10.03 -19.02 -6.30
N PHE A 141 8.73 -19.30 -6.48
CA PHE A 141 8.21 -20.66 -6.36
C PHE A 141 8.54 -21.53 -7.57
N SER A 142 8.52 -20.99 -8.79
CA SER A 142 8.82 -21.75 -10.01
C SER A 142 10.31 -22.09 -10.15
N SER A 143 11.19 -21.30 -9.52
CA SER A 143 12.64 -21.55 -9.57
C SER A 143 13.08 -22.68 -8.63
N SER A 144 12.14 -23.38 -7.99
CA SER A 144 12.39 -24.42 -6.97
C SER A 144 13.43 -24.00 -5.92
N ILE A 145 13.53 -22.69 -5.62
CA ILE A 145 14.45 -22.13 -4.62
C ILE A 145 14.31 -22.87 -3.28
N PRO A 146 13.10 -23.17 -2.78
CA PRO A 146 12.95 -23.89 -1.52
C PRO A 146 13.54 -25.30 -1.59
N GLU A 147 13.40 -25.97 -2.74
CA GLU A 147 13.79 -27.37 -2.93
C GLU A 147 15.31 -27.51 -3.19
N GLN A 148 15.91 -26.56 -3.91
CA GLN A 148 17.36 -26.51 -4.13
C GLN A 148 18.14 -26.10 -2.88
N MET A 149 17.62 -25.14 -2.08
CA MET A 149 18.18 -24.87 -0.75
C MET A 149 18.05 -26.09 0.18
N THR A 150 17.07 -26.96 -0.02
CA THR A 150 16.94 -28.18 0.80
C THR A 150 17.92 -29.28 0.38
N ARG A 151 18.32 -29.35 -0.90
CA ARG A 151 19.18 -30.42 -1.45
C ARG A 151 20.69 -30.13 -1.42
N GLN A 152 21.12 -28.87 -1.39
CA GLN A 152 22.55 -28.55 -1.34
C GLN A 152 23.20 -28.80 0.03
N ASP A 153 22.39 -29.05 1.07
CA ASP A 153 22.80 -28.99 2.48
C ASP A 153 22.68 -30.32 3.24
N GLU A 154 22.57 -31.46 2.54
CA GLU A 154 22.65 -32.79 3.18
C GLU A 154 24.05 -33.08 3.80
N GLU A 155 25.05 -32.20 3.62
CA GLU A 155 26.41 -32.38 4.17
C GLU A 155 26.79 -31.43 5.34
N GLU A 156 25.99 -30.40 5.70
CA GLU A 156 26.24 -29.51 6.86
C GLU A 156 25.04 -29.48 7.83
N GLU A 157 24.80 -30.63 8.44
CA GLU A 157 23.59 -30.98 9.19
C GLU A 157 23.61 -30.41 10.63
N LYS A 158 23.09 -29.19 10.84
CA LYS A 158 22.32 -28.72 12.03
C LYS A 158 22.20 -27.19 12.13
N GLN A 159 23.19 -26.43 11.69
CA GLN A 159 23.12 -24.95 11.74
C GLN A 159 22.27 -24.40 10.58
N THR A 160 22.34 -25.04 9.41
CA THR A 160 21.68 -24.58 8.19
C THR A 160 20.16 -24.83 8.21
N GLU A 161 19.69 -25.88 8.92
CA GLU A 161 18.25 -26.17 9.05
C GLU A 161 17.48 -25.04 9.76
N GLN A 162 18.11 -24.38 10.75
CA GLN A 162 17.52 -23.22 11.42
C GLN A 162 17.40 -22.02 10.49
N ILE A 163 18.40 -21.80 9.63
CA ILE A 163 18.44 -20.71 8.65
C ILE A 163 17.38 -20.95 7.55
N LEU A 164 17.25 -22.19 7.07
CA LEU A 164 16.24 -22.62 6.11
C LEU A 164 14.82 -22.46 6.66
N ARG A 165 14.57 -22.93 7.89
CA ARG A 165 13.26 -22.75 8.56
C ARG A 165 12.96 -21.27 8.80
N ALA A 166 13.95 -20.48 9.20
CA ALA A 166 13.83 -19.03 9.34
C ALA A 166 13.48 -18.37 8.01
N GLY A 167 14.09 -18.82 6.90
CA GLY A 167 13.80 -18.32 5.56
C GLY A 167 12.37 -18.61 5.11
N SER A 168 11.92 -19.86 5.20
CA SER A 168 10.55 -20.23 4.82
C SER A 168 9.50 -19.48 5.65
N ASN A 169 9.72 -19.34 6.96
CA ASN A 169 8.83 -18.56 7.82
C ASN A 169 8.86 -17.06 7.47
N LEU A 170 10.03 -16.49 7.20
CA LEU A 170 10.17 -15.10 6.77
C LEU A 170 9.43 -14.85 5.46
N LEU A 171 9.50 -15.78 4.50
CA LEU A 171 8.77 -15.68 3.23
C LEU A 171 7.25 -15.69 3.47
N LYS A 172 6.75 -16.58 4.33
CA LYS A 172 5.32 -16.61 4.71
C LYS A 172 4.87 -15.30 5.35
N VAL A 173 5.66 -14.77 6.29
CA VAL A 173 5.39 -13.47 6.94
C VAL A 173 5.40 -12.34 5.91
N THR A 174 6.34 -12.37 4.97
CA THR A 174 6.48 -11.38 3.88
C THR A 174 5.31 -11.44 2.90
N ILE A 175 4.75 -12.61 2.64
CA ILE A 175 3.53 -12.73 1.83
C ILE A 175 2.33 -12.25 2.64
N GLY A 176 2.22 -12.65 3.92
CA GLY A 176 1.15 -12.24 4.82
C GLY A 176 1.09 -10.74 5.07
N SER A 177 2.22 -10.03 5.06
CA SER A 177 2.27 -8.58 5.23
C SER A 177 1.59 -7.81 4.09
N SER A 178 1.32 -8.44 2.94
CA SER A 178 0.50 -7.83 1.87
C SER A 178 -0.94 -7.54 2.34
N ALA A 179 -1.51 -8.38 3.22
CA ALA A 179 -2.81 -8.12 3.82
C ALA A 179 -2.79 -6.86 4.70
N LEU A 180 -1.68 -6.62 5.40
CA LEU A 180 -1.47 -5.42 6.20
C LEU A 180 -1.43 -4.17 5.29
N ILE A 181 -0.70 -4.22 4.17
CA ILE A 181 -0.67 -3.13 3.18
C ILE A 181 -2.08 -2.85 2.65
N PHE A 182 -2.85 -3.89 2.32
CA PHE A 182 -4.24 -3.75 1.86
C PHE A 182 -5.11 -3.05 2.90
N ILE A 183 -5.05 -3.49 4.16
CA ILE A 183 -5.83 -2.92 5.26
C ILE A 183 -5.46 -1.45 5.49
N ILE A 184 -4.15 -1.13 5.53
CA ILE A 184 -3.71 0.26 5.68
C ILE A 184 -4.23 1.11 4.53
N MET A 185 -4.15 0.61 3.31
CA MET A 185 -4.61 1.34 2.14
C MET A 185 -6.13 1.53 2.17
N LEU A 186 -6.91 0.51 2.56
CA LEU A 186 -8.34 0.65 2.79
C LEU A 186 -8.65 1.70 3.86
N GLN A 187 -7.95 1.69 5.00
CA GLN A 187 -8.14 2.67 6.08
C GLN A 187 -7.76 4.08 5.65
N ALA A 188 -6.68 4.23 4.88
CA ALA A 188 -6.25 5.53 4.36
C ALA A 188 -7.28 6.13 3.38
N HIS A 189 -8.10 5.30 2.75
CA HIS A 189 -9.15 5.70 1.82
C HIS A 189 -10.55 5.69 2.42
N HIS A 190 -10.72 5.11 3.61
CA HIS A 190 -11.99 5.13 4.30
C HIS A 190 -12.22 6.54 4.86
N ASN A 191 -12.98 7.30 4.08
CA ASN A 191 -13.45 8.61 4.48
C ASN A 191 -14.40 8.41 5.66
N HIS A 192 -14.07 8.99 6.81
CA HIS A 192 -14.83 8.90 8.07
C HIS A 192 -16.17 9.65 7.97
N ASP A 193 -17.02 9.34 6.98
CA ASP A 193 -18.42 9.70 7.04
C ASP A 193 -19.06 8.77 8.08
N HIS A 194 -19.19 9.30 9.31
CA HIS A 194 -19.67 8.57 10.48
C HIS A 194 -21.06 7.95 10.28
N ASP A 195 -21.85 8.44 9.32
CA ASP A 195 -23.20 7.97 8.99
C ASP A 195 -23.27 7.11 7.72
N SER A 196 -22.15 6.80 7.06
CA SER A 196 -22.21 5.90 5.91
C SER A 196 -22.47 4.47 6.37
N THR A 197 -23.48 3.80 5.77
CA THR A 197 -23.82 2.39 5.99
C THR A 197 -22.62 1.43 5.80
N HIS A 198 -21.59 1.88 5.08
CA HIS A 198 -20.34 1.17 4.85
C HIS A 198 -19.38 1.17 6.06
N SER A 199 -19.40 2.20 6.91
CA SER A 199 -18.60 2.28 8.13
C SER A 199 -18.97 1.15 9.11
N GLY A 200 -20.27 0.84 9.22
CA GLY A 200 -20.76 -0.29 10.01
C GLY A 200 -20.25 -1.65 9.51
N TYR A 201 -20.05 -1.82 8.20
CA TYR A 201 -19.52 -3.06 7.64
C TYR A 201 -18.04 -3.25 7.98
N VAL A 202 -17.20 -2.22 7.80
CA VAL A 202 -15.77 -2.30 8.14
C VAL A 202 -15.58 -2.48 9.64
N ALA A 203 -16.34 -1.77 10.47
CA ALA A 203 -16.34 -1.96 11.92
C ALA A 203 -16.79 -3.37 12.31
N GLY A 204 -17.81 -3.94 11.65
CA GLY A 204 -18.28 -5.30 11.89
C GLY A 204 -17.26 -6.38 11.51
N VAL A 205 -16.56 -6.21 10.38
CA VAL A 205 -15.49 -7.14 9.97
C VAL A 205 -14.32 -7.05 10.96
N CYS A 206 -13.85 -5.85 11.30
CA CYS A 206 -12.78 -5.68 12.28
C CYS A 206 -13.18 -6.17 13.68
N HIS A 207 -14.43 -6.01 14.08
CA HIS A 207 -14.93 -6.47 15.39
C HIS A 207 -15.03 -8.00 15.48
N ASN A 208 -15.40 -8.68 14.39
CA ASN A 208 -15.51 -10.14 14.37
C ASN A 208 -14.17 -10.86 14.15
N THR A 209 -13.09 -10.14 13.84
CA THR A 209 -11.76 -10.73 13.61
C THR A 209 -10.81 -10.53 14.80
N ALA A 210 -11.24 -9.84 15.86
CA ALA A 210 -10.52 -9.66 17.13
C ALA A 210 -11.13 -10.55 18.23
#